data_AF-A0A9J6ZH81-F1
#
_entry.id   AF-A0A9J6ZH81-F1
#
_cell.length_a   1.000
_cell.length_b   1.000
_cell.length_c   1.000
_cell.angle_alpha   90.00
_cell.angle_beta   90.00
_cell.angle_gamma   90.00
#
_symmetry.space_group_name_H-M   'P 1'
#
loop_
_entity.id
_entity.type
_entity.pdbx_description
1 polymer ?
#
loop_
_entity_poly.entity_id
_entity_poly.type
_entity_poly.pdbx_seq_one_letter_code
_entity_poly.pdbx_strand_id
1 'polypeptide(L)'
;MKKIISLFVALVMVFVLTTGTQAQAAGTANDKAISVSLNGEKVQFGENGPIIEKGTTLVPARKIFETLGYDVSWDKENEVVLAEKYGLSVALQIGNLTAYINGIEVELAAAPKVYNNTTYVPLRFISETIGFNVEWQGATGSILLTKEYSKGYIWKVEKDGVEVHLLGSIHMGDEKMYPLRDEIEQAFDNSDHLVVEVNIAEGPDEKTAAEIQAMQVYSDGTTLKDHVSAETYARLQSFLVELDLPTNSYDTFKPWAIYLDMANYVSLSSGYQGGLGIDMYYLSRAQLANKPILELESYKSQLNIFDSYSKELQEQQVNEVLDGIFGITETTAETDTSLDALANLWIQGDDAGLEELVASVEESPELYEKLLTNRHTGMLEKIEGYLGNEKKESYFVVVGYLHMLGKDGLITQLKEKGYTVTRI
;
A
#
# COMPACT_ATOMS: atom_id res chain seq x y z
N MET A 1 20.56 28.15 53.98
CA MET A 1 19.45 29.13 53.87
C MET A 1 18.61 28.69 52.66
N LYS A 2 17.63 27.78 52.76
CA LYS A 2 16.23 27.96 53.17
C LYS A 2 15.66 29.34 52.86
N LYS A 3 14.76 29.43 51.88
CA LYS A 3 13.31 29.55 52.12
C LYS A 3 12.50 28.86 51.01
N ILE A 4 11.55 28.06 51.49
CA ILE A 4 10.42 27.37 50.86
C ILE A 4 9.17 28.22 51.10
N ILE A 5 8.12 28.07 50.26
CA ILE A 5 6.64 28.09 50.52
C ILE A 5 6.03 28.04 49.09
N SER A 6 5.49 26.93 48.53
CA SER A 6 4.30 26.11 48.84
C SER A 6 2.97 26.89 48.91
N LEU A 7 2.01 26.61 48.00
CA LEU A 7 0.70 26.06 48.41
C LEU A 7 -0.21 25.61 47.23
N PHE A 8 -0.76 24.41 47.43
CA PHE A 8 -1.93 23.78 46.82
C PHE A 8 -3.25 24.33 47.44
N VAL A 9 -4.40 23.78 46.99
CA VAL A 9 -5.77 23.72 47.58
C VAL A 9 -6.80 24.38 46.63
N ALA A 10 -7.51 23.60 45.81
CA ALA A 10 -8.74 22.83 46.10
C ALA A 10 -9.98 23.71 46.33
N LEU A 11 -11.00 23.55 45.48
CA LEU A 11 -12.37 23.96 45.77
C LEU A 11 -13.28 22.72 45.65
N VAL A 12 -13.85 22.35 46.79
CA VAL A 12 -14.89 21.33 46.98
C VAL A 12 -16.27 21.98 46.88
N MET A 13 -17.21 21.19 46.34
CA MET A 13 -18.69 21.31 46.30
C MET A 13 -19.36 22.05 47.48
N VAL A 14 -20.57 22.61 47.24
CA VAL A 14 -21.86 22.22 47.87
C VAL A 14 -23.03 22.86 47.08
N PHE A 15 -24.16 22.13 46.99
CA PHE A 15 -25.60 22.46 46.75
C PHE A 15 -26.18 21.59 45.61
N VAL A 16 -27.27 20.80 45.71
CA VAL A 16 -28.26 20.42 46.75
C VAL A 16 -28.85 19.07 46.36
N LEU A 17 -29.18 18.26 47.38
CA LEU A 17 -30.06 17.09 47.31
C LEU A 17 -31.46 17.46 46.82
N THR A 18 -31.90 16.85 45.72
CA THR A 18 -33.31 16.45 45.58
C THR A 18 -33.37 14.94 45.32
N THR A 19 -34.04 14.26 46.22
CA THR A 19 -34.40 12.85 46.15
C THR A 19 -35.39 12.63 45.02
N GLY A 20 -34.95 11.88 44.01
CA GLY A 20 -35.79 11.41 42.92
C GLY A 20 -35.21 10.10 42.40
N THR A 21 -35.44 9.03 43.14
CA THR A 21 -35.23 7.65 42.67
C THR A 21 -36.06 7.40 41.42
N GLN A 22 -35.41 7.27 40.28
CA GLN A 22 -35.71 6.20 39.32
C GLN A 22 -34.39 5.63 38.83
N ALA A 23 -34.06 4.45 39.37
CA ALA A 23 -33.12 3.54 38.76
C ALA A 23 -33.60 3.26 37.33
N GLN A 24 -32.93 3.83 36.34
CA GLN A 24 -32.93 3.24 35.02
C GLN A 24 -31.93 2.09 35.09
N ALA A 25 -32.48 0.88 34.97
CA ALA A 25 -31.78 -0.37 35.08
C ALA A 25 -30.48 -0.32 34.29
N ALA A 26 -29.37 -0.67 34.96
CA ALA A 26 -28.23 -1.26 34.30
C ALA A 26 -28.79 -2.43 33.48
N GLY A 27 -28.80 -2.27 32.15
CA GLY A 27 -29.12 -3.35 31.25
C GLY A 27 -28.23 -4.52 31.61
N THR A 28 -28.84 -5.61 32.05
CA THR A 28 -28.21 -6.92 32.18
C THR A 28 -27.35 -7.16 30.96
N ALA A 29 -26.09 -7.53 31.16
CA ALA A 29 -25.23 -8.06 30.10
C ALA A 29 -26.07 -9.04 29.27
N ASN A 30 -26.26 -8.71 27.99
CA ASN A 30 -27.11 -9.47 27.10
C ASN A 30 -26.59 -10.91 27.07
N ASP A 31 -27.40 -11.87 27.52
CA ASP A 31 -27.19 -13.32 27.38
C ASP A 31 -27.28 -13.79 25.89
N LYS A 32 -27.13 -12.83 24.95
CA LYS A 32 -27.14 -13.08 23.52
C LYS A 32 -25.73 -13.39 23.08
N ALA A 33 -25.55 -14.55 22.45
CA ALA A 33 -24.31 -14.91 21.79
C ALA A 33 -23.89 -13.81 20.81
N ILE A 34 -22.66 -13.32 20.96
CA ILE A 34 -22.10 -12.29 20.09
C ILE A 34 -21.89 -12.89 18.71
N SER A 35 -22.34 -12.18 17.67
CA SER A 35 -22.07 -12.56 16.29
C SER A 35 -21.15 -11.55 15.62
N VAL A 36 -20.34 -12.01 14.67
CA VAL A 36 -19.50 -11.16 13.83
C VAL A 36 -19.86 -11.45 12.38
N SER A 37 -20.02 -10.41 11.58
CA SER A 37 -20.19 -10.52 10.13
C SER A 37 -19.14 -9.68 9.41
N LEU A 38 -18.57 -10.24 8.35
CA LEU A 38 -17.61 -9.61 7.45
C LEU A 38 -18.32 -9.32 6.12
N ASN A 39 -18.45 -8.04 5.75
CA ASN A 39 -19.13 -7.61 4.53
C ASN A 39 -20.51 -8.27 4.32
N GLY A 40 -21.26 -8.46 5.42
CA GLY A 40 -22.58 -9.09 5.43
C GLY A 40 -22.58 -10.61 5.64
N GLU A 41 -21.44 -11.29 5.48
CA GLU A 41 -21.33 -12.73 5.71
C GLU A 41 -20.98 -13.06 7.16
N LYS A 42 -21.69 -14.01 7.77
CA LYS A 42 -21.49 -14.38 9.18
C LYS A 42 -20.21 -15.22 9.36
N VAL A 43 -19.31 -14.78 10.23
CA VAL A 43 -18.11 -15.53 10.62
C VAL A 43 -18.49 -16.69 11.55
N GLN A 44 -18.05 -17.90 11.19
CA GLN A 44 -18.35 -19.13 11.94
C GLN A 44 -17.20 -19.49 12.90
N PHE A 45 -17.33 -19.16 14.18
CA PHE A 45 -16.30 -19.44 15.19
C PHE A 45 -16.34 -20.86 15.79
N GLY A 46 -17.31 -21.69 15.39
CA GLY A 46 -17.50 -23.02 15.98
C GLY A 46 -17.87 -22.94 17.46
N GLU A 47 -17.30 -23.83 18.28
CA GLU A 47 -17.60 -23.93 19.72
C GLU A 47 -17.01 -22.78 20.55
N ASN A 48 -15.95 -22.13 20.05
CA ASN A 48 -15.24 -21.05 20.76
C ASN A 48 -15.66 -19.69 20.21
N GLY A 49 -16.86 -19.22 20.56
CA GLY A 49 -17.39 -17.94 20.08
C GLY A 49 -16.68 -16.69 20.63
N PRO A 50 -17.02 -15.49 20.11
CA PRO A 50 -16.53 -14.22 20.66
C PRO A 50 -16.95 -14.03 22.12
N ILE A 51 -16.11 -13.36 22.90
CA ILE A 51 -16.35 -13.04 24.31
C ILE A 51 -16.14 -11.54 24.56
N ILE A 52 -16.78 -10.98 25.57
CA ILE A 52 -16.51 -9.61 26.03
C ILE A 52 -15.72 -9.66 27.33
N GLU A 53 -14.63 -8.91 27.37
CA GLU A 53 -13.86 -8.67 28.59
C GLU A 53 -13.68 -7.17 28.79
N LYS A 54 -14.20 -6.65 29.92
CA LYS A 54 -14.09 -5.23 30.29
C LYS A 54 -14.51 -4.23 29.19
N GLY A 55 -15.49 -4.61 28.37
CA GLY A 55 -15.98 -3.79 27.26
C GLY A 55 -15.30 -4.02 25.91
N THR A 56 -14.24 -4.85 25.86
CA THR A 56 -13.55 -5.22 24.63
C THR A 56 -14.03 -6.59 24.14
N THR A 57 -14.43 -6.69 22.88
CA THR A 57 -14.73 -7.99 22.25
C THR A 57 -13.43 -8.68 21.85
N LEU A 58 -13.24 -9.89 22.37
CA LEU A 58 -12.17 -10.79 21.98
C LEU A 58 -12.73 -11.93 21.11
N VAL A 59 -11.96 -12.33 20.11
CA VAL A 59 -12.32 -13.42 19.17
C VAL A 59 -11.19 -14.44 19.07
N PRO A 60 -11.48 -15.70 18.70
CA PRO A 60 -10.43 -16.67 18.36
C PRO A 60 -9.51 -16.16 17.27
N ALA A 61 -8.22 -16.03 17.57
CA ALA A 61 -7.22 -15.41 16.71
C ALA A 61 -7.14 -16.08 15.35
N ARG A 62 -6.89 -17.39 15.35
CA ARG A 62 -6.75 -18.17 14.11
C ARG A 62 -7.95 -17.97 13.19
N LYS A 63 -9.17 -18.09 13.73
CA LYS A 63 -10.37 -18.03 12.89
C LYS A 63 -10.58 -16.66 12.27
N ILE A 64 -10.43 -15.58 13.04
CA ILE A 64 -10.63 -14.23 12.49
C ILE A 64 -9.57 -13.90 11.44
N PHE A 65 -8.29 -14.21 11.71
CA PHE A 65 -7.20 -13.95 10.77
C PHE A 65 -7.35 -14.77 9.48
N GLU A 66 -7.63 -16.07 9.57
CA GLU A 66 -7.86 -16.91 8.39
C GLU A 66 -9.09 -16.43 7.59
N THR A 67 -10.17 -16.00 8.26
CA THR A 67 -11.34 -15.39 7.60
C THR A 67 -10.99 -14.08 6.90
N LEU A 68 -10.02 -13.33 7.42
CA LEU A 68 -9.46 -12.14 6.78
C LEU A 68 -8.37 -12.47 5.76
N GLY A 69 -8.09 -13.76 5.51
CA GLY A 69 -7.14 -14.26 4.52
C GLY A 69 -5.68 -14.25 4.93
N TYR A 70 -5.38 -14.22 6.23
CA TYR A 70 -4.01 -14.29 6.76
C TYR A 70 -3.57 -15.73 7.00
N ASP A 71 -2.28 -15.98 6.77
CA ASP A 71 -1.60 -17.17 7.26
C ASP A 71 -1.27 -16.99 8.73
N VAL A 72 -1.65 -17.95 9.59
CA VAL A 72 -1.52 -17.84 11.05
C VAL A 72 -0.64 -18.92 11.62
N SER A 73 0.48 -18.52 12.22
CA SER A 73 1.37 -19.38 12.98
C SER A 73 1.38 -19.02 14.47
N TRP A 74 1.90 -19.94 15.28
CA TRP A 74 1.99 -19.79 16.73
C TRP A 74 3.42 -20.04 17.17
N ASP A 75 4.06 -19.01 17.70
CA ASP A 75 5.34 -19.14 18.40
C ASP A 75 5.05 -19.57 19.84
N LYS A 76 5.34 -20.84 20.12
CA LYS A 76 5.12 -21.45 21.42
C LYS A 76 6.12 -20.99 22.47
N GLU A 77 7.34 -20.63 22.08
CA GLU A 77 8.40 -20.25 23.02
C GLU A 77 8.12 -18.88 23.62
N ASN A 78 7.69 -17.95 22.77
CA ASN A 78 7.43 -16.56 23.17
C ASN A 78 5.95 -16.27 23.46
N GLU A 79 5.08 -17.28 23.26
CA GLU A 79 3.61 -17.17 23.35
C GLU A 79 3.05 -16.07 22.45
N VAL A 80 3.41 -16.10 21.16
CA VAL A 80 3.04 -15.07 20.16
C VAL A 80 2.19 -15.68 19.04
N VAL A 81 1.06 -15.03 18.74
CA VAL A 81 0.35 -15.24 17.48
C VAL A 81 1.03 -14.41 16.41
N LEU A 82 1.46 -15.07 15.34
CA LEU A 82 2.00 -14.43 14.14
C LEU A 82 0.98 -14.61 13.03
N ALA A 83 0.54 -13.51 12.44
CA ALA A 83 -0.33 -13.53 11.27
C ALA A 83 0.32 -12.73 10.14
N GLU A 84 0.42 -13.34 8.97
CA GLU A 84 1.08 -12.75 7.81
C GLU A 84 0.17 -12.77 6.59
N LYS A 85 0.17 -11.67 5.83
CA LYS A 85 -0.55 -11.56 4.57
C LYS A 85 0.05 -10.43 3.73
N TYR A 86 0.52 -10.75 2.52
CA TYR A 86 0.96 -9.75 1.52
C TYR A 86 1.94 -8.70 2.07
N GLY A 87 2.98 -9.14 2.77
CA GLY A 87 3.97 -8.25 3.38
C GLY A 87 3.52 -7.55 4.67
N LEU A 88 2.25 -7.70 5.08
CA LEU A 88 1.78 -7.34 6.41
C LEU A 88 2.07 -8.47 7.38
N SER A 89 2.72 -8.13 8.49
CA SER A 89 3.01 -9.01 9.62
C SER A 89 2.38 -8.43 10.88
N VAL A 90 1.65 -9.28 11.60
CA VAL A 90 1.01 -8.94 12.87
C VAL A 90 1.55 -9.89 13.93
N ALA A 91 2.16 -9.34 14.99
CA ALA A 91 2.61 -10.10 16.14
C ALA A 91 1.85 -9.69 17.40
N LEU A 92 1.23 -10.69 18.06
CA LEU A 92 0.38 -10.52 19.23
C LEU A 92 0.83 -11.48 20.34
N GLN A 93 1.50 -10.94 21.37
CA GLN A 93 1.98 -11.71 22.50
C GLN A 93 0.90 -11.85 23.59
N ILE A 94 0.75 -13.06 24.15
CA ILE A 94 -0.17 -13.31 25.27
C ILE A 94 0.18 -12.43 26.48
N GLY A 95 -0.85 -11.78 27.04
CA GLY A 95 -0.71 -10.93 28.23
C GLY A 95 -0.10 -9.54 27.99
N ASN A 96 0.33 -9.24 26.77
CA ASN A 96 0.91 -7.95 26.41
C ASN A 96 -0.13 -6.99 25.82
N LEU A 97 -0.05 -5.71 26.17
CA LEU A 97 -0.89 -4.64 25.58
C LEU A 97 -0.23 -4.01 24.35
N THR A 98 0.99 -4.39 24.02
CA THR A 98 1.66 -3.95 22.80
C THR A 98 1.61 -5.08 21.77
N ALA A 99 1.15 -4.74 20.56
CA ALA A 99 1.27 -5.54 19.35
C ALA A 99 2.32 -4.93 18.43
N TYR A 100 2.74 -5.70 17.43
CA TYR A 100 3.64 -5.21 16.37
C TYR A 100 2.99 -5.41 15.01
N ILE A 101 2.95 -4.34 14.20
CA ILE A 101 2.51 -4.36 12.80
C ILE A 101 3.70 -3.96 11.95
N ASN A 102 4.22 -4.87 11.13
CA ASN A 102 5.47 -4.65 10.37
C ASN A 102 6.63 -4.16 11.26
N GLY A 103 6.69 -4.66 12.50
CA GLY A 103 7.68 -4.27 13.49
C GLY A 103 7.41 -2.95 14.22
N ILE A 104 6.36 -2.20 13.86
CA ILE A 104 5.94 -0.96 14.52
C ILE A 104 5.04 -1.28 15.71
N GLU A 105 5.32 -0.69 16.88
CA GLU A 105 4.53 -0.87 18.10
C GLU A 105 3.14 -0.22 18.00
N VAL A 106 2.10 -0.98 18.38
CA VAL A 106 0.72 -0.50 18.45
C VAL A 106 0.07 -0.93 19.77
N GLU A 107 -0.60 0.00 20.45
CA GLU A 107 -1.27 -0.26 21.74
C GLU A 107 -2.63 -0.95 21.53
N LEU A 108 -2.92 -1.96 22.37
CA LEU A 108 -4.14 -2.75 22.36
C LEU A 108 -5.11 -2.32 23.46
N ALA A 109 -6.40 -2.30 23.14
CA ALA A 109 -7.46 -2.09 24.12
C ALA A 109 -7.62 -3.24 25.15
N ALA A 110 -7.11 -4.43 24.83
CA ALA A 110 -7.05 -5.58 25.73
C ALA A 110 -5.91 -6.51 25.32
N ALA A 111 -5.28 -7.19 26.27
CA ALA A 111 -4.19 -8.11 25.97
C ALA A 111 -4.73 -9.41 25.33
N PRO A 112 -4.03 -10.00 24.35
CA PRO A 112 -4.29 -11.35 23.89
C PRO A 112 -4.22 -12.34 25.05
N LYS A 113 -5.07 -13.37 25.04
CA LYS A 113 -5.12 -14.36 26.12
C LYS A 113 -5.49 -15.75 25.64
N VAL A 114 -5.11 -16.76 26.40
CA VAL A 114 -5.60 -18.12 26.21
C VAL A 114 -6.84 -18.33 27.08
N TYR A 115 -7.95 -18.74 26.46
CA TYR A 115 -9.20 -19.09 27.13
C TYR A 115 -9.79 -20.35 26.48
N ASN A 116 -10.18 -21.33 27.29
CA ASN A 116 -10.66 -22.64 26.81
C ASN A 116 -9.77 -23.26 25.73
N ASN A 117 -8.45 -23.28 25.98
CA ASN A 117 -7.44 -23.83 25.06
C ASN A 117 -7.43 -23.16 23.67
N THR A 118 -7.95 -21.94 23.56
CA THR A 118 -7.98 -21.13 22.33
C THR A 118 -7.37 -19.77 22.61
N THR A 119 -6.57 -19.26 21.68
CA THR A 119 -6.02 -17.91 21.76
C THR A 119 -7.06 -16.89 21.29
N TYR A 120 -7.34 -15.92 22.14
CA TYR A 120 -8.27 -14.83 21.95
C TYR A 120 -7.53 -13.51 21.82
N VAL A 121 -7.98 -12.66 20.91
CA VAL A 121 -7.35 -11.40 20.53
C VAL A 121 -8.42 -10.31 20.32
N PRO A 122 -8.09 -9.02 20.50
CA PRO A 122 -9.07 -7.94 20.34
C PRO A 122 -9.55 -7.80 18.89
N LEU A 123 -10.85 -7.97 18.66
CA LEU A 123 -11.42 -7.94 17.31
C LEU A 123 -11.23 -6.58 16.64
N ARG A 124 -11.48 -5.50 17.38
CA ARG A 124 -11.44 -4.14 16.85
C ARG A 124 -10.04 -3.79 16.34
N PHE A 125 -9.01 -4.11 17.13
CA PHE A 125 -7.62 -3.93 16.72
C PHE A 125 -7.34 -4.62 15.38
N ILE A 126 -7.59 -5.92 15.29
CA ILE A 126 -7.29 -6.71 14.08
C ILE A 126 -8.00 -6.14 12.86
N SER A 127 -9.28 -5.78 13.03
CA SER A 127 -10.12 -5.34 11.92
C SER A 127 -9.76 -3.93 11.46
N GLU A 128 -9.61 -2.98 12.39
CA GLU A 128 -9.31 -1.58 12.07
C GLU A 128 -7.87 -1.39 11.59
N THR A 129 -6.90 -2.15 12.13
CA THR A 129 -5.53 -2.14 11.63
C THR A 129 -5.49 -2.47 10.15
N ILE A 130 -6.29 -3.43 9.70
CA ILE A 130 -6.33 -3.80 8.28
C ILE A 130 -7.45 -3.04 7.54
N GLY A 131 -7.90 -1.91 8.10
CA GLY A 131 -8.80 -0.90 7.54
C GLY A 131 -10.30 -1.21 7.50
N PHE A 132 -10.78 -2.25 8.19
CA PHE A 132 -12.23 -2.48 8.32
C PHE A 132 -12.84 -1.50 9.33
N ASN A 133 -14.00 -0.97 9.00
CA ASN A 133 -14.89 -0.32 9.94
C ASN A 133 -15.53 -1.36 10.85
N VAL A 134 -15.54 -1.08 12.15
CA VAL A 134 -16.10 -1.99 13.18
C VAL A 134 -17.30 -1.35 13.86
N GLU A 135 -18.49 -1.76 13.45
CA GLU A 135 -19.76 -1.29 13.99
C GLU A 135 -20.35 -2.30 14.99
N TRP A 136 -20.73 -1.83 16.18
CA TRP A 136 -21.46 -2.63 17.15
C TRP A 136 -22.97 -2.37 17.08
N GLN A 137 -23.73 -3.42 16.78
CA GLN A 137 -25.19 -3.40 16.76
C GLN A 137 -25.75 -3.91 18.09
N GLY A 138 -25.84 -3.01 19.08
CA GLY A 138 -26.23 -3.35 20.45
C GLY A 138 -27.60 -4.04 20.60
N ALA A 139 -28.56 -3.77 19.71
CA ALA A 139 -29.88 -4.41 19.74
C ALA A 139 -29.83 -5.92 19.42
N THR A 140 -28.94 -6.31 18.49
CA THR A 140 -28.80 -7.69 18.01
C THR A 140 -27.63 -8.42 18.67
N GLY A 141 -26.71 -7.69 19.31
CA GLY A 141 -25.46 -8.28 19.82
C GLY A 141 -24.50 -8.67 18.70
N SER A 142 -24.51 -7.92 17.60
CA SER A 142 -23.73 -8.24 16.39
C SER A 142 -22.65 -7.20 16.13
N ILE A 143 -21.51 -7.64 15.61
CA ILE A 143 -20.43 -6.80 15.14
C ILE A 143 -20.39 -6.90 13.63
N LEU A 144 -20.52 -5.77 12.96
CA LEU A 144 -20.38 -5.67 11.52
C LEU A 144 -18.99 -5.12 11.21
N LEU A 145 -18.22 -5.92 10.48
CA LEU A 145 -16.96 -5.53 9.87
C LEU A 145 -17.28 -5.17 8.42
N THR A 146 -17.13 -3.90 8.05
CA THR A 146 -17.26 -3.47 6.65
C THR A 146 -15.98 -2.84 6.14
N LYS A 147 -15.62 -3.12 4.90
CA LYS A 147 -14.63 -2.33 4.18
C LYS A 147 -15.11 -2.14 2.75
N GLU A 148 -15.02 -0.91 2.25
CA GLU A 148 -15.24 -0.65 0.84
C GLU A 148 -14.12 -1.34 0.05
N TYR A 149 -14.49 -2.06 -1.00
CA TYR A 149 -13.51 -2.70 -1.87
C TYR A 149 -12.90 -1.66 -2.81
N SER A 150 -11.58 -1.70 -2.97
CA SER A 150 -10.94 -0.89 -3.98
C SER A 150 -11.39 -1.31 -5.37
N LYS A 151 -11.83 -0.34 -6.17
CA LYS A 151 -12.32 -0.54 -7.53
C LYS A 151 -11.17 -0.75 -8.51
N GLY A 152 -10.06 -0.04 -8.32
CA GLY A 152 -8.88 -0.12 -9.17
C GLY A 152 -9.17 0.19 -10.64
N TYR A 153 -8.15 0.01 -11.47
CA TYR A 153 -8.21 0.25 -12.91
C TYR A 153 -7.99 -1.06 -13.67
N ILE A 154 -9.07 -1.80 -13.96
CA ILE A 154 -8.98 -3.11 -14.62
C ILE A 154 -9.84 -3.17 -15.90
N TRP A 155 -9.25 -3.72 -16.95
CA TRP A 155 -9.92 -4.02 -18.21
C TRP A 155 -9.68 -5.44 -18.64
N LYS A 156 -10.68 -6.03 -19.30
CA LYS A 156 -10.52 -7.26 -20.07
C LYS A 156 -10.31 -6.92 -21.54
N VAL A 157 -9.31 -7.51 -22.15
CA VAL A 157 -9.04 -7.47 -23.59
C VAL A 157 -9.20 -8.87 -24.13
N GLU A 158 -10.02 -9.02 -25.18
CA GLU A 158 -10.36 -10.33 -25.73
C GLU A 158 -10.10 -10.40 -27.23
N LYS A 159 -9.54 -11.54 -27.66
CA LYS A 159 -9.37 -11.91 -29.08
C LYS A 159 -9.50 -13.43 -29.26
N ASP A 160 -10.41 -13.87 -30.12
CA ASP A 160 -10.55 -15.30 -30.50
C ASP A 160 -10.63 -16.27 -29.29
N GLY A 161 -11.32 -15.85 -28.22
CA GLY A 161 -11.47 -16.62 -26.98
C GLY A 161 -10.26 -16.60 -26.03
N VAL A 162 -9.22 -15.82 -26.33
CA VAL A 162 -8.11 -15.52 -25.42
C VAL A 162 -8.43 -14.25 -24.64
N GLU A 163 -8.26 -14.30 -23.31
CA GLU A 163 -8.47 -13.17 -22.41
C GLU A 163 -7.13 -12.68 -21.82
N VAL A 164 -6.93 -11.36 -21.89
CA VAL A 164 -5.88 -10.65 -21.17
C VAL A 164 -6.53 -9.61 -20.27
N HIS A 165 -6.32 -9.74 -18.96
CA HIS A 165 -6.76 -8.74 -17.98
C HIS A 165 -5.63 -7.74 -17.75
N LEU A 166 -5.89 -6.45 -17.94
CA LEU A 166 -4.93 -5.37 -17.69
C LEU A 166 -5.34 -4.62 -16.42
N LEU A 167 -4.53 -4.73 -15.36
CA LEU A 167 -4.69 -4.00 -14.11
C LEU A 167 -3.64 -2.88 -14.01
N GLY A 168 -4.11 -1.65 -13.80
CA GLY A 168 -3.28 -0.51 -13.43
C GLY A 168 -2.75 -0.68 -12.00
N SER A 169 -1.45 -0.53 -11.77
CA SER A 169 -0.79 -0.64 -10.47
C SER A 169 -0.27 0.69 -9.94
N ILE A 170 -0.11 0.72 -8.61
CA ILE A 170 0.70 1.70 -7.88
C ILE A 170 1.78 0.92 -7.11
N HIS A 171 3.02 1.40 -7.18
CA HIS A 171 4.17 0.71 -6.59
C HIS A 171 4.25 0.82 -5.07
N MET A 172 3.85 1.97 -4.53
CA MET A 172 3.82 2.22 -3.09
C MET A 172 2.36 2.21 -2.64
N GLY A 173 2.01 1.28 -1.76
CA GLY A 173 0.63 1.11 -1.30
C GLY A 173 0.47 1.29 0.20
N ASP A 174 -0.77 1.40 0.64
CA ASP A 174 -1.17 1.45 2.04
C ASP A 174 -2.32 0.45 2.32
N GLU A 175 -2.59 0.17 3.59
CA GLU A 175 -3.57 -0.84 3.99
C GLU A 175 -5.01 -0.51 3.54
N LYS A 176 -5.35 0.77 3.33
CA LYS A 176 -6.68 1.20 2.86
C LYS A 176 -6.95 0.75 1.43
N MET A 177 -5.91 0.45 0.65
CA MET A 177 -6.04 -0.07 -0.71
C MET A 177 -6.65 -1.48 -0.79
N TYR A 178 -6.70 -2.22 0.32
CA TYR A 178 -7.21 -3.60 0.35
C TYR A 178 -8.50 -3.67 1.16
N PRO A 179 -9.37 -4.69 1.02
CA PRO A 179 -9.33 -5.72 0.00
C PRO A 179 -9.65 -5.14 -1.38
N LEU A 180 -9.18 -5.84 -2.41
CA LEU A 180 -9.57 -5.57 -3.79
C LEU A 180 -10.91 -6.24 -4.04
N ARG A 181 -11.74 -5.66 -4.92
CA ARG A 181 -13.03 -6.28 -5.28
C ARG A 181 -12.84 -7.63 -5.95
N ASP A 182 -13.82 -8.50 -5.77
CA ASP A 182 -13.80 -9.89 -6.22
C ASP A 182 -13.49 -10.04 -7.71
N GLU A 183 -13.91 -9.10 -8.56
CA GLU A 183 -13.65 -9.17 -9.99
C GLU A 183 -12.16 -9.09 -10.33
N ILE A 184 -11.39 -8.30 -9.60
CA ILE A 184 -9.92 -8.22 -9.78
C ILE A 184 -9.29 -9.52 -9.29
N GLU A 185 -9.71 -10.00 -8.13
CA GLU A 185 -9.15 -11.22 -7.53
C GLU A 185 -9.44 -12.46 -8.38
N GLN A 186 -10.66 -12.58 -8.90
CA GLN A 186 -11.06 -13.66 -9.80
C GLN A 186 -10.36 -13.58 -11.14
N ALA A 187 -10.14 -12.38 -11.70
CA ALA A 187 -9.38 -12.22 -12.93
C ALA A 187 -7.94 -12.76 -12.78
N PHE A 188 -7.28 -12.49 -11.65
CA PHE A 188 -5.97 -13.07 -11.37
C PHE A 188 -6.05 -14.59 -11.17
N ASP A 189 -6.99 -15.08 -10.35
CA ASP A 189 -7.11 -16.50 -10.02
C ASP A 189 -7.35 -17.36 -11.26
N ASN A 190 -8.20 -16.87 -12.18
CA ASN A 190 -8.56 -17.55 -13.42
C ASN A 190 -7.53 -17.40 -14.55
N SER A 191 -6.47 -16.61 -14.35
CA SER A 191 -5.41 -16.43 -15.36
C SER A 191 -4.34 -17.52 -15.27
N ASP A 192 -3.80 -18.00 -16.38
CA ASP A 192 -2.71 -19.00 -16.36
C ASP A 192 -1.37 -18.38 -15.95
N HIS A 193 -1.14 -17.11 -16.30
CA HIS A 193 0.12 -16.40 -16.05
C HIS A 193 -0.11 -15.04 -15.36
N LEU A 194 0.85 -14.63 -14.54
CA LEU A 194 1.04 -13.24 -14.15
C LEU A 194 2.04 -12.60 -15.12
N VAL A 195 1.74 -11.40 -15.59
CA VAL A 195 2.66 -10.56 -16.34
C VAL A 195 2.82 -9.24 -15.60
N VAL A 196 4.06 -8.80 -15.38
CA VAL A 196 4.39 -7.54 -14.72
C VAL A 196 5.29 -6.70 -15.60
N GLU A 197 5.45 -5.40 -15.32
CA GLU A 197 6.49 -4.60 -15.98
C GLU A 197 7.88 -5.19 -15.75
N VAL A 198 8.21 -5.45 -14.48
CA VAL A 198 9.46 -6.05 -14.03
C VAL A 198 9.17 -6.95 -12.82
N ASN A 199 9.78 -8.12 -12.76
CA ASN A 199 9.65 -9.02 -11.60
C ASN A 199 10.50 -8.52 -10.44
N ILE A 200 9.94 -7.60 -9.65
CA ILE A 200 10.63 -6.99 -8.51
C ILE A 200 10.80 -7.89 -7.28
N ALA A 201 10.23 -9.11 -7.29
CA ALA A 201 10.26 -10.01 -6.14
C ALA A 201 11.55 -10.85 -6.02
N GLU A 202 12.27 -11.08 -7.12
CA GLU A 202 13.51 -11.89 -7.11
C GLU A 202 14.78 -11.04 -7.10
N GLY A 203 14.67 -9.75 -7.43
CA GLY A 203 15.84 -8.88 -7.61
C GLY A 203 16.59 -9.15 -8.92
N PRO A 204 17.48 -8.24 -9.35
CA PRO A 204 18.35 -8.48 -10.49
C PRO A 204 19.42 -9.55 -10.16
N ASP A 205 19.88 -10.29 -11.18
CA ASP A 205 21.06 -11.15 -11.03
C ASP A 205 22.33 -10.34 -10.66
N GLU A 206 23.37 -11.01 -10.14
CA GLU A 206 24.58 -10.34 -9.63
C GLU A 206 25.24 -9.41 -10.66
N LYS A 207 25.26 -9.81 -11.93
CA LYS A 207 25.83 -9.01 -13.01
C LYS A 207 24.99 -7.76 -13.23
N THR A 208 23.68 -7.91 -13.31
CA THR A 208 22.73 -6.82 -13.52
C THR A 208 22.73 -5.88 -12.32
N ALA A 209 22.83 -6.41 -11.09
CA ALA A 209 22.99 -5.61 -9.87
C ALA A 209 24.26 -4.75 -9.91
N ALA A 210 25.39 -5.31 -10.36
CA ALA A 210 26.63 -4.55 -10.51
C ALA A 210 26.52 -3.47 -11.59
N GLU A 211 25.85 -3.75 -12.72
CA GLU A 211 25.57 -2.75 -13.75
C GLU A 211 24.66 -1.63 -13.22
N ILE A 212 23.65 -1.97 -12.42
CA ILE A 212 22.73 -1.04 -11.76
C ILE A 212 23.46 -0.18 -10.72
N GLN A 213 24.40 -0.75 -9.98
CA GLN A 213 25.21 0.03 -9.04
C GLN A 213 26.12 1.01 -9.78
N ALA A 214 26.75 0.56 -10.87
CA ALA A 214 27.64 1.39 -11.67
C ALA A 214 26.91 2.55 -12.36
N MET A 215 25.65 2.35 -12.81
CA MET A 215 24.90 3.43 -13.47
C MET A 215 24.48 4.55 -12.52
N GLN A 216 24.34 4.28 -11.22
CA GLN A 216 23.89 5.26 -10.22
C GLN A 216 24.96 6.27 -9.81
N VAL A 217 26.24 5.99 -10.08
CA VAL A 217 27.35 6.78 -9.57
C VAL A 217 28.22 7.39 -10.68
N TYR A 218 28.89 8.49 -10.37
CA TYR A 218 29.93 9.06 -11.21
C TYR A 218 31.21 8.22 -11.14
N SER A 219 31.79 7.94 -12.30
CA SER A 219 33.05 7.19 -12.44
C SER A 219 34.13 7.94 -13.22
N ASP A 220 33.82 9.15 -13.68
CA ASP A 220 34.71 10.04 -14.45
C ASP A 220 35.53 11.00 -13.56
N GLY A 221 35.40 10.87 -12.24
CA GLY A 221 36.07 11.72 -11.25
C GLY A 221 35.32 13.02 -10.92
N THR A 222 34.18 13.29 -11.56
CA THR A 222 33.26 14.34 -11.14
C THR A 222 32.40 13.88 -9.96
N THR A 223 31.72 14.82 -9.32
CA THR A 223 30.86 14.61 -8.16
C THR A 223 29.53 15.33 -8.35
N LEU A 224 28.53 15.03 -7.51
CA LEU A 224 27.19 15.64 -7.60
C LEU A 224 27.23 17.17 -7.75
N LYS A 225 28.08 17.85 -6.97
CA LYS A 225 28.22 19.32 -6.99
C LYS A 225 28.63 19.89 -8.36
N ASP A 226 29.19 19.06 -9.25
CA ASP A 226 29.63 19.44 -10.59
C ASP A 226 28.47 19.30 -11.62
N HIS A 227 27.34 18.71 -11.22
CA HIS A 227 26.19 18.41 -12.09
C HIS A 227 24.86 18.98 -11.61
N VAL A 228 24.81 19.61 -10.44
CA VAL A 228 23.65 20.36 -9.96
C VAL A 228 24.09 21.77 -9.54
N SER A 229 23.13 22.68 -9.42
CA SER A 229 23.37 24.02 -8.90
C SER A 229 23.86 23.98 -7.44
N ALA A 230 24.60 25.02 -7.06
CA ALA A 230 25.05 25.18 -5.66
C ALA A 230 23.87 25.28 -4.68
N GLU A 231 22.71 25.78 -5.14
CA GLU A 231 21.48 25.85 -4.37
C GLU A 231 20.90 24.46 -4.13
N THR A 232 20.69 23.66 -5.17
CA THR A 232 20.20 22.27 -5.04
C THR A 232 21.13 21.43 -4.17
N TYR A 233 22.44 21.57 -4.35
CA TYR A 233 23.40 20.87 -3.50
C TYR A 233 23.25 21.25 -2.02
N ALA A 234 23.14 22.55 -1.70
CA ALA A 234 22.96 23.02 -0.32
C ALA A 234 21.61 22.57 0.29
N ARG A 235 20.54 22.55 -0.52
CA ARG A 235 19.23 22.04 -0.11
C ARG A 235 19.30 20.55 0.23
N LEU A 236 19.94 19.75 -0.62
CA LEU A 236 20.15 18.33 -0.38
C LEU A 236 20.98 18.08 0.89
N GLN A 237 22.03 18.86 1.13
CA GLN A 237 22.82 18.76 2.35
C GLN A 237 21.99 19.05 3.60
N SER A 238 21.10 20.04 3.52
CA SER A 238 20.18 20.38 4.62
C SER A 238 19.21 19.23 4.89
N PHE A 239 18.70 18.59 3.82
CA PHE A 239 17.82 17.42 3.95
C PHE A 239 18.54 16.26 4.63
N LEU A 240 19.78 15.96 4.24
CA LEU A 240 20.57 14.91 4.87
C LEU A 240 20.82 15.16 6.37
N VAL A 241 20.99 16.43 6.78
CA VAL A 241 21.12 16.79 8.21
C VAL A 241 19.84 16.46 8.98
N GLU A 242 18.66 16.77 8.43
CA GLU A 242 17.37 16.42 9.07
C GLU A 242 17.17 14.91 9.20
N LEU A 243 17.86 14.11 8.37
CA LEU A 243 17.87 12.64 8.44
C LEU A 243 18.97 12.05 9.33
N ASP A 244 19.74 12.89 10.04
CA ASP A 244 20.96 12.47 10.77
C ASP A 244 21.99 11.73 9.88
N LEU A 245 22.01 12.05 8.58
CA LEU A 245 22.94 11.48 7.60
C LEU A 245 24.12 12.42 7.31
N PRO A 246 25.31 11.88 6.96
CA PRO A 246 26.43 12.69 6.50
C PRO A 246 26.06 13.54 5.28
N THR A 247 26.41 14.83 5.29
CA THR A 247 26.09 15.77 4.18
C THR A 247 26.73 15.43 2.84
N ASN A 248 27.66 14.48 2.82
CA ASN A 248 28.35 14.00 1.63
C ASN A 248 27.87 12.60 1.17
N SER A 249 26.78 12.08 1.72
CA SER A 249 26.27 10.72 1.43
C SER A 249 25.98 10.50 -0.06
N TYR A 250 25.55 11.55 -0.76
CA TYR A 250 25.21 11.50 -2.17
C TYR A 250 26.28 12.06 -3.13
N ASP A 251 27.47 12.43 -2.66
CA ASP A 251 28.49 13.12 -3.50
C ASP A 251 28.88 12.34 -4.75
N THR A 252 28.80 11.01 -4.69
CA THR A 252 29.15 10.13 -5.81
C THR A 252 27.95 9.75 -6.67
N PHE A 253 26.71 10.01 -6.22
CA PHE A 253 25.50 9.59 -6.91
C PHE A 253 25.07 10.60 -7.97
N LYS A 254 24.44 10.10 -9.02
CA LYS A 254 23.77 10.90 -10.05
C LYS A 254 22.42 11.41 -9.53
N PRO A 255 21.93 12.59 -9.98
CA PRO A 255 20.69 13.19 -9.49
C PRO A 255 19.47 12.27 -9.60
N TRP A 256 19.31 11.53 -10.69
CA TRP A 256 18.18 10.60 -10.83
C TRP A 256 18.14 9.49 -9.77
N ALA A 257 19.31 9.00 -9.34
CA ALA A 257 19.39 7.96 -8.31
C ALA A 257 19.01 8.52 -6.94
N ILE A 258 19.44 9.76 -6.66
CA ILE A 258 19.07 10.51 -5.46
C ILE A 258 17.56 10.73 -5.44
N TYR A 259 16.96 11.15 -6.56
CA TYR A 259 15.52 11.32 -6.68
C TYR A 259 14.74 10.05 -6.30
N LEU A 260 15.12 8.88 -6.85
CA LEU A 260 14.43 7.62 -6.56
C LEU A 260 14.55 7.21 -5.09
N ASP A 261 15.74 7.34 -4.49
CA ASP A 261 15.96 6.99 -3.08
C ASP A 261 15.18 7.93 -2.14
N MET A 262 15.18 9.22 -2.44
CA MET A 262 14.41 10.22 -1.69
C MET A 262 12.90 10.01 -1.82
N ALA A 263 12.40 9.73 -3.03
CA ALA A 263 10.98 9.46 -3.26
C ALA A 263 10.51 8.22 -2.48
N ASN A 264 11.35 7.18 -2.42
CA ASN A 264 11.12 6.01 -1.59
C ASN A 264 11.08 6.37 -0.08
N TYR A 265 12.04 7.17 0.40
CA TYR A 265 12.05 7.64 1.79
C TYR A 265 10.78 8.41 2.15
N VAL A 266 10.37 9.37 1.30
CA VAL A 266 9.15 10.18 1.52
C VAL A 266 7.95 9.26 1.62
N SER A 267 7.82 8.30 0.71
CA SER A 267 6.72 7.33 0.70
C SER A 267 6.63 6.55 2.02
N LEU A 268 7.77 6.00 2.48
CA LEU A 268 7.84 5.28 3.76
C LEU A 268 7.48 6.19 4.95
N SER A 269 7.96 7.43 4.95
CA SER A 269 7.64 8.41 5.99
C SER A 269 6.17 8.83 6.02
N SER A 270 5.47 8.72 4.88
CA SER A 270 4.04 8.94 4.73
C SER A 270 3.18 7.69 4.99
N GLY A 271 3.78 6.57 5.41
CA GLY A 271 3.07 5.32 5.71
C GLY A 271 2.83 4.40 4.51
N TYR A 272 3.33 4.76 3.32
CA TYR A 272 3.25 3.92 2.12
C TYR A 272 4.43 2.97 2.03
N GLN A 273 4.18 1.73 1.62
CA GLN A 273 5.17 0.66 1.60
C GLN A 273 5.16 -0.05 0.27
N GLY A 274 6.35 -0.36 -0.27
CA GLY A 274 6.48 -1.12 -1.52
C GLY A 274 5.87 -2.53 -1.43
N GLY A 275 5.95 -3.15 -0.24
CA GLY A 275 5.32 -4.46 0.01
C GLY A 275 3.79 -4.45 -0.07
N LEU A 276 3.17 -3.29 0.11
CA LEU A 276 1.73 -3.08 -0.02
C LEU A 276 1.32 -2.56 -1.41
N GLY A 277 2.28 -2.31 -2.30
CA GLY A 277 2.01 -1.95 -3.69
C GLY A 277 1.30 -3.07 -4.44
N ILE A 278 0.51 -2.70 -5.46
CA ILE A 278 -0.29 -3.64 -6.25
C ILE A 278 0.63 -4.61 -7.03
N ASP A 279 1.80 -4.16 -7.45
CA ASP A 279 2.80 -5.00 -8.11
C ASP A 279 3.30 -6.12 -7.18
N MET A 280 3.77 -5.75 -5.99
CA MET A 280 4.27 -6.71 -5.00
C MET A 280 3.18 -7.63 -4.46
N TYR A 281 1.94 -7.14 -4.35
CA TYR A 281 0.79 -7.95 -3.99
C TYR A 281 0.62 -9.12 -4.96
N TYR A 282 0.51 -8.85 -6.26
CA TYR A 282 0.30 -9.90 -7.25
C TYR A 282 1.54 -10.76 -7.49
N LEU A 283 2.75 -10.20 -7.40
CA LEU A 283 3.99 -10.98 -7.42
C LEU A 283 4.04 -12.00 -6.28
N SER A 284 3.73 -11.57 -5.06
CA SER A 284 3.68 -12.46 -3.89
C SER A 284 2.61 -13.54 -4.06
N ARG A 285 1.41 -13.18 -4.56
CA ARG A 285 0.34 -14.14 -4.85
C ARG A 285 0.76 -15.16 -5.90
N ALA A 286 1.44 -14.73 -6.96
CA ALA A 286 1.91 -15.62 -8.02
C ALA A 286 2.96 -16.60 -7.50
N GLN A 287 3.92 -16.14 -6.69
CA GLN A 287 4.92 -17.01 -6.06
C GLN A 287 4.26 -18.07 -5.16
N LEU A 288 3.32 -17.68 -4.30
CA LEU A 288 2.59 -18.60 -3.43
C LEU A 288 1.77 -19.63 -4.22
N ALA A 289 1.16 -19.19 -5.33
CA ALA A 289 0.37 -20.05 -6.21
C ALA A 289 1.23 -20.89 -7.19
N ASN A 290 2.55 -20.70 -7.23
CA ASN A 290 3.43 -21.19 -8.30
C ASN A 290 2.93 -20.83 -9.71
N LYS A 291 2.28 -19.66 -9.85
CA LYS A 291 1.81 -19.13 -11.12
C LYS A 291 3.01 -18.56 -11.89
N PRO A 292 3.24 -18.94 -13.16
CA PRO A 292 4.36 -18.42 -13.93
C PRO A 292 4.30 -16.89 -14.04
N ILE A 293 5.46 -16.24 -13.86
CA ILE A 293 5.64 -14.79 -13.92
C ILE A 293 6.40 -14.45 -15.20
N LEU A 294 5.85 -13.53 -15.99
CA LEU A 294 6.44 -12.99 -17.21
C LEU A 294 6.67 -11.48 -17.07
N GLU A 295 7.64 -10.94 -17.80
CA GLU A 295 8.03 -9.53 -17.71
C GLU A 295 7.80 -8.79 -19.03
N LEU A 296 7.25 -7.58 -18.96
CA LEU A 296 7.12 -6.69 -20.12
C LEU A 296 8.42 -5.94 -20.44
N GLU A 297 9.24 -5.68 -19.43
CA GLU A 297 10.46 -4.90 -19.52
C GLU A 297 11.58 -5.56 -18.72
N SER A 298 12.71 -4.86 -18.54
CA SER A 298 13.81 -5.30 -17.69
C SER A 298 14.15 -4.22 -16.67
N TYR A 299 14.70 -4.59 -15.51
CA TYR A 299 15.19 -3.65 -14.51
C TYR A 299 16.06 -2.54 -15.11
N LYS A 300 17.04 -2.93 -15.94
CA LYS A 300 17.96 -2.00 -16.57
C LYS A 300 17.24 -1.04 -17.51
N SER A 301 16.28 -1.54 -18.29
CA SER A 301 15.49 -0.68 -19.19
C SER A 301 14.70 0.37 -18.40
N GLN A 302 14.07 -0.03 -17.28
CA GLN A 302 13.27 0.87 -16.46
C GLN A 302 14.15 1.95 -15.78
N LEU A 303 15.29 1.56 -15.20
CA LEU A 303 16.21 2.53 -14.56
C LEU A 303 16.88 3.47 -15.59
N ASN A 304 17.13 2.98 -16.81
CA ASN A 304 17.70 3.79 -17.88
C ASN A 304 16.75 4.93 -18.32
N ILE A 305 15.45 4.85 -18.05
CA ILE A 305 14.52 5.96 -18.27
C ILE A 305 15.03 7.19 -17.50
N PHE A 306 15.24 7.02 -16.20
CA PHE A 306 15.66 8.07 -15.28
C PHE A 306 17.08 8.58 -15.57
N ASP A 307 18.03 7.67 -15.85
CA ASP A 307 19.40 8.06 -16.23
C ASP A 307 19.44 8.83 -17.55
N SER A 308 18.48 8.58 -18.45
CA SER A 308 18.46 9.23 -19.76
C SER A 308 17.88 10.65 -19.74
N TYR A 309 17.18 11.06 -18.68
CA TYR A 309 16.60 12.41 -18.60
C TYR A 309 17.67 13.50 -18.75
N SER A 310 17.28 14.65 -19.29
CA SER A 310 18.12 15.84 -19.33
C SER A 310 18.62 16.19 -17.92
N LYS A 311 19.80 16.81 -17.85
CA LYS A 311 20.39 17.19 -16.54
C LYS A 311 19.45 18.14 -15.79
N GLU A 312 18.81 19.03 -16.54
CA GLU A 312 17.82 19.98 -16.06
C GLU A 312 16.63 19.26 -15.44
N LEU A 313 16.07 18.24 -16.09
CA LEU A 313 14.94 17.48 -15.56
C LEU A 313 15.35 16.64 -14.34
N GLN A 314 16.53 16.00 -14.35
CA GLN A 314 16.98 15.25 -13.18
C GLN A 314 17.22 16.16 -11.97
N GLU A 315 17.79 17.36 -12.16
CA GLU A 315 17.94 18.35 -11.09
C GLU A 315 16.57 18.87 -10.61
N GLN A 316 15.65 19.12 -11.53
CA GLN A 316 14.27 19.52 -11.21
C GLN A 316 13.59 18.47 -10.31
N GLN A 317 13.65 17.19 -10.67
CA GLN A 317 13.04 16.09 -9.88
C GLN A 317 13.61 16.01 -8.46
N VAL A 318 14.93 16.19 -8.29
CA VAL A 318 15.53 16.27 -6.95
C VAL A 318 14.97 17.46 -6.17
N ASN A 319 14.85 18.63 -6.80
CA ASN A 319 14.30 19.81 -6.15
C ASN A 319 12.82 19.64 -5.79
N GLU A 320 12.00 19.02 -6.64
CA GLU A 320 10.58 18.75 -6.39
C GLU A 320 10.37 17.85 -5.16
N VAL A 321 11.17 16.78 -5.04
CA VAL A 321 11.10 15.92 -3.84
C VAL A 321 11.54 16.69 -2.60
N LEU A 322 12.63 17.45 -2.68
CA LEU A 322 13.07 18.33 -1.60
C LEU A 322 12.00 19.36 -1.22
N ASP A 323 11.28 19.93 -2.18
CA ASP A 323 10.21 20.91 -1.95
C ASP A 323 9.00 20.26 -1.26
N GLY A 324 8.63 19.03 -1.64
CA GLY A 324 7.62 18.24 -0.93
C GLY A 324 8.02 17.92 0.52
N ILE A 325 9.31 17.73 0.78
CA ILE A 325 9.85 17.46 2.12
C ILE A 325 9.93 18.73 2.98
N PHE A 326 10.42 19.84 2.41
CA PHE A 326 10.56 21.11 3.12
C PHE A 326 9.26 21.93 3.14
N GLY A 327 8.18 21.41 2.57
CA GLY A 327 6.91 22.12 2.45
C GLY A 327 7.01 23.39 1.61
N ILE A 328 7.97 23.46 0.68
CA ILE A 328 8.21 24.60 -0.22
C ILE A 328 7.61 24.28 -1.59
N THR A 329 6.35 23.89 -1.65
CA THR A 329 5.59 24.02 -2.89
C THR A 329 4.29 24.77 -2.63
N GLU A 330 4.29 26.04 -3.02
CA GLU A 330 3.23 26.48 -3.94
C GLU A 330 3.42 25.66 -5.22
N THR A 331 2.87 24.44 -5.29
CA THR A 331 2.79 23.76 -6.58
C THR A 331 1.87 24.61 -7.44
N THR A 332 2.36 25.08 -8.59
CA THR A 332 1.51 25.69 -9.61
C THR A 332 0.56 24.70 -10.27
N ALA A 333 0.60 23.42 -9.89
CA ALA A 333 -0.35 22.40 -10.30
C ALA A 333 -1.68 22.59 -9.54
N GLU A 334 -2.78 22.74 -10.27
CA GLU A 334 -4.14 22.71 -9.70
C GLU A 334 -4.50 21.30 -9.15
N THR A 335 -3.80 20.26 -9.60
CA THR A 335 -4.03 18.85 -9.25
C THR A 335 -3.19 18.41 -8.04
N ASP A 336 -3.85 17.84 -7.02
CA ASP A 336 -3.20 17.24 -5.84
C ASP A 336 -2.48 15.94 -6.23
N THR A 337 -1.16 15.92 -6.08
CA THR A 337 -0.29 14.79 -6.42
C THR A 337 0.32 14.10 -5.20
N SER A 338 -0.23 14.37 -4.01
CA SER A 338 0.15 13.64 -2.79
C SER A 338 -0.11 12.13 -2.94
N LEU A 339 0.66 11.31 -2.23
CA LEU A 339 0.47 9.85 -2.25
C LEU A 339 -0.96 9.45 -1.85
N ASP A 340 -1.57 10.18 -0.91
CA ASP A 340 -2.97 9.99 -0.51
C ASP A 340 -3.95 10.31 -1.65
N ALA A 341 -3.73 11.38 -2.41
CA ALA A 341 -4.56 11.68 -3.57
C ALA A 341 -4.42 10.60 -4.66
N LEU A 342 -3.19 10.17 -4.97
CA LEU A 342 -2.91 9.13 -5.95
C LEU A 342 -3.51 7.77 -5.56
N ALA A 343 -3.36 7.36 -4.30
CA ALA A 343 -3.97 6.15 -3.78
C ALA A 343 -5.49 6.22 -3.80
N ASN A 344 -6.08 7.37 -3.45
CA ASN A 344 -7.53 7.55 -3.51
C ASN A 344 -8.10 7.47 -4.93
N LEU A 345 -7.41 8.02 -5.94
CA LEU A 345 -7.78 7.84 -7.34
C LEU A 345 -7.89 6.35 -7.68
N TRP A 346 -6.87 5.57 -7.29
CA TRP A 346 -6.83 4.13 -7.52
C TRP A 346 -7.92 3.37 -6.76
N ILE A 347 -8.11 3.66 -5.46
CA ILE A 347 -9.14 3.05 -4.62
C ILE A 347 -10.53 3.28 -5.22
N GLN A 348 -10.79 4.51 -5.68
CA GLN A 348 -12.08 4.88 -6.28
C GLN A 348 -12.23 4.44 -7.74
N GLY A 349 -11.16 4.00 -8.41
CA GLY A 349 -11.16 3.72 -9.84
C GLY A 349 -11.65 4.92 -10.64
N ASP A 350 -11.21 6.13 -10.26
CA ASP A 350 -11.66 7.39 -10.86
C ASP A 350 -10.98 7.58 -12.22
N ASP A 351 -11.69 7.19 -13.29
CA ASP A 351 -11.18 7.28 -14.65
C ASP A 351 -10.94 8.75 -15.07
N ALA A 352 -11.78 9.70 -14.62
CA ALA A 352 -11.65 11.12 -14.98
C ALA A 352 -10.45 11.77 -14.28
N GLY A 353 -10.26 11.49 -12.98
CA GLY A 353 -9.09 11.95 -12.25
C GLY A 353 -7.79 11.35 -12.76
N LEU A 354 -7.80 10.09 -13.21
CA LEU A 354 -6.64 9.49 -13.86
C LEU A 354 -6.34 10.14 -15.23
N GLU A 355 -7.35 10.46 -16.03
CA GLU A 355 -7.15 11.20 -17.29
C GLU A 355 -6.56 12.60 -17.06
N GLU A 356 -7.02 13.31 -16.02
CA GLU A 356 -6.45 14.61 -15.63
C GLU A 356 -4.99 14.47 -15.18
N LEU A 357 -4.69 13.46 -14.36
CA LEU A 357 -3.32 13.16 -13.92
C LEU A 357 -2.41 12.82 -15.10
N VAL A 358 -2.87 12.02 -16.06
CA VAL A 358 -2.07 11.71 -17.27
C VAL A 358 -1.86 12.98 -18.13
N ALA A 359 -2.87 13.85 -18.22
CA ALA A 359 -2.76 15.11 -18.93
C ALA A 359 -1.76 16.08 -18.27
N SER A 360 -1.68 16.13 -16.94
CA SER A 360 -0.68 16.95 -16.26
C SER A 360 0.75 16.45 -16.49
N VAL A 361 0.96 15.13 -16.59
CA VAL A 361 2.26 14.56 -16.99
C VAL A 361 2.61 14.94 -18.44
N GLU A 362 1.62 15.02 -19.33
CA GLU A 362 1.81 15.44 -20.74
C GLU A 362 2.38 16.87 -20.85
N GLU A 363 2.15 17.74 -19.87
CA GLU A 363 2.71 19.10 -19.83
C GLU A 363 4.24 19.13 -19.73
N SER A 364 4.87 17.99 -19.36
CA SER A 364 6.31 17.76 -19.42
C SER A 364 6.63 16.75 -20.52
N PRO A 365 6.91 17.19 -21.77
CA PRO A 365 7.05 16.29 -22.91
C PRO A 365 8.14 15.23 -22.74
N GLU A 366 9.29 15.60 -22.14
CA GLU A 366 10.38 14.65 -21.91
C GLU A 366 9.97 13.56 -20.89
N LEU A 367 9.28 13.94 -19.81
CA LEU A 367 8.76 13.01 -18.82
C LEU A 367 7.72 12.09 -19.45
N TYR A 368 6.71 12.67 -20.12
CA TYR A 368 5.64 11.93 -20.78
C TYR A 368 6.16 10.92 -21.81
N GLU A 369 7.09 11.34 -22.66
CA GLU A 369 7.62 10.49 -23.72
C GLU A 369 8.40 9.31 -23.16
N LYS A 370 9.33 9.56 -22.23
CA LYS A 370 10.23 8.51 -21.72
C LYS A 370 9.58 7.62 -20.67
N LEU A 371 8.73 8.18 -19.82
CA LEU A 371 8.05 7.42 -18.75
C LEU A 371 6.86 6.62 -19.29
N LEU A 372 6.17 7.11 -20.33
CA LEU A 372 4.95 6.49 -20.84
C LEU A 372 5.10 6.02 -22.30
N THR A 373 5.06 6.93 -23.27
CA THR A 373 4.78 6.54 -24.66
C THR A 373 5.88 5.72 -25.34
N ASN A 374 7.16 5.96 -25.03
CA ASN A 374 8.28 5.17 -25.56
C ASN A 374 8.22 3.70 -25.12
N ARG A 375 7.58 3.41 -23.98
CA ARG A 375 7.43 2.06 -23.44
C ARG A 375 6.22 1.33 -24.02
N HIS A 376 5.17 2.06 -24.39
CA HIS A 376 3.92 1.50 -24.89
C HIS A 376 4.13 0.59 -26.10
N THR A 377 5.09 0.91 -26.99
CA THR A 377 5.36 0.07 -28.18
C THR A 377 5.74 -1.36 -27.78
N GLY A 378 6.71 -1.52 -26.85
CA GLY A 378 7.15 -2.83 -26.39
C GLY A 378 6.11 -3.55 -25.54
N MET A 379 5.38 -2.81 -24.71
CA MET A 379 4.28 -3.36 -23.91
C MET A 379 3.16 -3.91 -24.80
N LEU A 380 2.72 -3.13 -25.81
CA LEU A 380 1.68 -3.53 -26.74
C LEU A 380 2.11 -4.74 -27.58
N GLU A 381 3.35 -4.78 -28.08
CA GLU A 381 3.85 -5.93 -28.82
C GLU A 381 3.73 -7.24 -28.01
N LYS A 382 4.10 -7.21 -26.73
CA LYS A 382 3.97 -8.37 -25.83
C LYS A 382 2.51 -8.70 -25.52
N ILE A 383 1.67 -7.70 -25.21
CA ILE A 383 0.24 -7.89 -24.94
C ILE A 383 -0.47 -8.50 -26.15
N GLU A 384 -0.20 -8.01 -27.36
CA GLU A 384 -0.73 -8.56 -28.61
C GLU A 384 -0.21 -9.98 -28.87
N GLY A 385 1.04 -10.27 -28.51
CA GLY A 385 1.59 -11.62 -28.52
C GLY A 385 0.83 -12.59 -27.62
N TYR A 386 0.47 -12.16 -26.41
CA TYR A 386 -0.36 -12.94 -25.49
C TYR A 386 -1.76 -13.17 -26.05
N LEU A 387 -2.41 -12.15 -26.60
CA LEU A 387 -3.72 -12.28 -27.26
C LEU A 387 -3.67 -13.24 -28.47
N GLY A 388 -2.52 -13.36 -29.13
CA GLY A 388 -2.29 -14.22 -30.29
C GLY A 388 -1.83 -15.65 -29.95
N ASN A 389 -1.75 -16.03 -28.67
CA ASN A 389 -1.16 -17.30 -28.28
C ASN A 389 -1.98 -18.52 -28.77
N GLU A 390 -1.29 -19.54 -29.29
CA GLU A 390 -1.92 -20.74 -29.86
C GLU A 390 -2.51 -21.67 -28.80
N LYS A 391 -1.99 -21.61 -27.57
CA LYS A 391 -2.39 -22.50 -26.47
C LYS A 391 -3.70 -22.09 -25.82
N LYS A 392 -4.21 -20.90 -26.14
CA LYS A 392 -5.37 -20.28 -25.50
C LYS A 392 -5.20 -20.09 -23.98
N GLU A 393 -3.95 -19.83 -23.56
CA GLU A 393 -3.63 -19.45 -22.18
C GLU A 393 -4.13 -18.03 -21.89
N SER A 394 -4.56 -17.77 -20.65
CA SER A 394 -5.03 -16.46 -20.17
C SER A 394 -3.96 -15.73 -19.36
N TYR A 395 -3.96 -14.40 -19.39
CA TYR A 395 -2.91 -13.58 -18.77
C TYR A 395 -3.50 -12.48 -17.89
N PHE A 396 -2.95 -12.33 -16.69
CA PHE A 396 -3.20 -11.19 -15.81
C PHE A 396 -1.99 -10.26 -15.86
N VAL A 397 -2.14 -9.11 -16.49
CA VAL A 397 -1.09 -8.13 -16.74
C VAL A 397 -1.23 -6.98 -15.74
N VAL A 398 -0.16 -6.69 -15.01
CA VAL A 398 -0.06 -5.59 -14.04
C VAL A 398 0.94 -4.57 -14.55
N VAL A 399 0.48 -3.35 -14.80
CA VAL A 399 1.27 -2.22 -15.33
C VAL A 399 0.91 -0.94 -14.62
N GLY A 400 1.82 0.02 -14.49
CA GLY A 400 1.58 1.28 -13.80
C GLY A 400 0.33 1.97 -14.33
N TYR A 401 -0.55 2.46 -13.44
CA TYR A 401 -1.88 2.93 -13.85
C TYR A 401 -1.83 4.12 -14.83
N LEU A 402 -0.72 4.86 -14.87
CA LEU A 402 -0.51 5.98 -15.82
C LEU A 402 -0.46 5.51 -17.28
N HIS A 403 -0.18 4.24 -17.54
CA HIS A 403 -0.20 3.66 -18.88
C HIS A 403 -1.61 3.39 -19.40
N MET A 404 -2.63 3.42 -18.55
CA MET A 404 -3.93 2.84 -18.88
C MET A 404 -4.76 3.77 -19.77
N LEU A 405 -4.98 5.00 -19.31
CA LEU A 405 -5.89 5.98 -19.92
C LEU A 405 -5.11 7.11 -20.62
N GLY A 406 -5.86 8.03 -21.23
CA GLY A 406 -5.32 9.12 -22.05
C GLY A 406 -5.28 8.77 -23.54
N LYS A 407 -4.97 9.78 -24.37
CA LYS A 407 -4.97 9.67 -25.84
C LYS A 407 -4.00 8.60 -26.36
N ASP A 408 -2.86 8.45 -25.71
CA ASP A 408 -1.82 7.48 -26.05
C ASP A 408 -1.82 6.28 -25.08
N GLY A 409 -2.83 6.13 -24.22
CA GLY A 409 -2.92 5.04 -23.25
C GLY A 409 -3.10 3.66 -23.90
N LEU A 410 -2.67 2.60 -23.21
CA LEU A 410 -2.77 1.21 -23.68
C LEU A 410 -4.21 0.83 -24.03
N ILE A 411 -5.19 1.26 -23.22
CA ILE A 411 -6.61 0.99 -23.46
C ILE A 411 -7.10 1.65 -24.76
N THR A 412 -6.68 2.87 -25.03
CA THR A 412 -7.01 3.59 -26.27
C THR A 412 -6.40 2.89 -27.47
N GLN A 413 -5.09 2.61 -27.43
CA GLN A 413 -4.38 1.99 -28.54
C GLN A 413 -4.89 0.57 -28.86
N LEU A 414 -5.25 -0.22 -27.86
CA LEU A 414 -5.84 -1.55 -28.09
C LEU A 414 -7.23 -1.47 -28.74
N LYS A 415 -8.06 -0.50 -28.36
CA LYS A 415 -9.34 -0.26 -29.04
C LYS A 415 -9.15 0.16 -30.50
N GLU A 416 -8.20 1.06 -30.78
CA GLU A 416 -7.89 1.51 -32.14
C GLU A 416 -7.37 0.38 -33.04
N LYS A 417 -6.65 -0.58 -32.46
CA LYS A 417 -6.21 -1.81 -33.14
C LYS A 417 -7.33 -2.84 -33.36
N GLY A 418 -8.55 -2.56 -32.88
CA GLY A 418 -9.75 -3.38 -33.13
C GLY A 418 -9.98 -4.50 -32.11
N TYR A 419 -9.29 -4.50 -30.97
CA TYR A 419 -9.54 -5.47 -29.89
C TYR A 419 -10.83 -5.13 -29.13
N THR A 420 -11.50 -6.16 -28.59
CA THR A 420 -12.64 -5.96 -27.69
C THR A 420 -12.11 -5.64 -26.29
N VAL A 421 -12.28 -4.40 -25.84
CA VAL A 421 -11.77 -3.92 -24.55
C VAL A 421 -12.94 -3.50 -23.65
N THR A 422 -13.10 -4.16 -22.50
CA THR A 422 -14.20 -3.95 -21.56
C THR A 422 -13.66 -3.51 -20.20
N ARG A 423 -14.15 -2.40 -19.66
CA ARG A 423 -13.90 -2.02 -18.26
C ARG A 423 -14.62 -3.02 -17.38
N ILE A 424 -13.90 -3.64 -16.46
CA ILE A 424 -14.48 -4.50 -15.41
C ILE A 424 -14.73 -3.64 -14.18
#